data_AF-A0A1Y6HDY0-F1
#
_entry.id   AF-A0A1Y6HDY0-F1
#
_cell.length_a   1.000
_cell.length_b   1.000
_cell.length_c   1.000
_cell.angle_alpha   90.00
_cell.angle_beta   90.00
_cell.angle_gamma   90.00
#
_symmetry.space_group_name_H-M   'P 1'
#
loop_
_entity.id
_entity.type
_entity.pdbx_description
1 polymer ?
#
loop_
_entity_poly.entity_id
_entity_poly.type
_entity_poly.pdbx_seq_one_letter_code
_entity_poly.pdbx_strand_id
1 'polypeptide(L)'
;MVAGVRQAAQLPGMSIALATGGSVRLDQIARVRDGYADRRQAALLDGKPVIGLSIYRTEGFDETQIANGVAQALQHLQQTGTQLRITPVSSTVAYTLEQFEGSMSMLYEGALLAVLVVWLFLRDWRATLIAASALPLPILPAFAVMW
;
A
#
# COMPACT_ATOMS: atom_id res chain seq x y z
N MET A 1 -6.62 30.55 -11.46
CA MET A 1 -5.31 29.87 -11.34
C MET A 1 -4.33 30.90 -10.76
N VAL A 2 -4.01 30.84 -9.47
CA VAL A 2 -2.99 31.73 -8.85
C VAL A 2 -1.66 30.99 -8.95
N ALA A 3 -1.00 31.09 -10.11
CA ALA A 3 0.31 30.53 -10.33
C ALA A 3 1.36 31.54 -9.82
N GLY A 4 2.09 31.19 -8.74
CA GLY A 4 3.35 31.88 -8.41
C GLY A 4 3.59 32.26 -6.96
N VAL A 5 2.67 32.04 -6.02
CA VAL A 5 2.86 32.47 -4.62
C VAL A 5 3.18 31.28 -3.72
N ARG A 6 4.41 31.24 -3.17
CA ARG A 6 4.90 30.13 -2.33
C ARG A 6 4.53 30.26 -0.86
N GLN A 7 4.17 31.46 -0.39
CA GLN A 7 3.83 31.72 1.01
C GLN A 7 2.61 32.64 1.13
N ALA A 8 1.69 32.31 2.04
CA ALA A 8 0.48 33.08 2.31
C ALA A 8 0.77 34.57 2.64
N ALA A 9 1.94 34.84 3.21
CA ALA A 9 2.44 36.18 3.56
C ALA A 9 2.72 37.10 2.36
N GLN A 10 2.83 36.55 1.14
CA GLN A 10 3.12 37.32 -0.08
C GLN A 10 1.86 37.79 -0.82
N LEU A 11 0.70 37.20 -0.54
CA LEU A 11 -0.59 37.57 -1.15
C LEU A 11 -1.09 38.99 -0.81
N PRO A 12 -0.89 39.55 0.41
CA PRO A 12 -1.40 40.88 0.76
C PRO A 12 -0.84 42.03 -0.10
N GLY A 13 0.33 41.85 -0.71
CA GLY A 13 0.96 42.85 -1.60
C GLY A 13 0.41 42.87 -3.03
N MET A 14 -0.43 41.91 -3.40
CA MET A 14 -0.86 41.72 -4.78
C MET A 14 -1.90 42.77 -5.19
N SER A 15 -1.66 43.44 -6.32
CA SER A 15 -2.59 44.41 -6.88
C SER A 15 -3.60 43.70 -7.79
N ILE A 16 -4.89 43.91 -7.53
CA ILE A 16 -6.00 43.40 -8.34
C ILE A 16 -6.45 44.53 -9.26
N ALA A 17 -6.49 44.26 -10.57
CA ALA A 17 -7.04 45.20 -11.54
C ALA A 17 -8.57 45.20 -11.47
N LEU A 18 -9.18 46.37 -11.29
CA LEU A 18 -10.61 46.56 -11.35
C LEU A 18 -11.05 46.71 -12.81
N ALA A 19 -12.25 46.22 -13.12
CA ALA A 19 -12.87 46.36 -14.45
C ALA A 19 -13.02 47.83 -14.90
N THR A 20 -12.91 48.79 -13.98
CA THR A 20 -13.01 50.23 -14.21
C THR A 20 -11.66 50.92 -14.45
N GLY A 21 -10.54 50.18 -14.58
CA GLY A 21 -9.24 50.72 -14.97
C GLY A 21 -8.33 51.19 -13.82
N GLY A 22 -8.69 50.90 -12.56
CA GLY A 22 -7.84 51.12 -11.38
C GLY A 22 -7.21 49.82 -10.86
N SER A 23 -6.21 49.93 -9.98
CA SER A 23 -5.60 48.77 -9.31
C SER A 23 -5.68 48.94 -7.79
N VAL A 24 -6.22 47.96 -7.08
CA VAL A 24 -6.34 47.99 -5.61
C VAL A 24 -5.56 46.83 -5.01
N ARG A 25 -4.81 47.11 -3.94
CA ARG A 25 -4.05 46.08 -3.24
C ARG A 25 -4.98 45.17 -2.44
N LEU A 26 -4.71 43.87 -2.45
CA LEU A 26 -5.55 42.86 -1.81
C LEU A 26 -5.72 43.09 -0.29
N ASP A 27 -4.72 43.65 0.39
CA ASP A 27 -4.78 44.00 1.82
C ASP A 27 -5.78 45.11 2.16
N GLN A 28 -6.17 45.94 1.19
CA GLN A 28 -7.14 47.02 1.39
C GLN A 28 -8.60 46.53 1.33
N ILE A 29 -8.83 45.34 0.77
CA ILE A 29 -10.18 44.82 0.49
C ILE A 29 -10.45 43.45 1.12
N ALA A 30 -9.42 42.74 1.56
CA ALA A 30 -9.58 41.43 2.18
C ALA A 30 -8.55 41.18 3.28
N ARG A 31 -8.96 40.45 4.32
CA ARG A 31 -8.06 39.95 5.37
C ARG A 31 -7.57 38.56 4.98
N VAL A 32 -6.33 38.48 4.48
CA VAL A 32 -5.67 37.21 4.21
C VAL A 32 -5.13 36.64 5.52
N ARG A 33 -5.51 35.40 5.86
CA ARG A 33 -4.91 34.64 6.96
C ARG A 33 -4.36 33.34 6.41
N ASP A 34 -3.16 33.00 6.85
CA ASP A 34 -2.65 31.65 6.68
C ASP A 34 -3.43 30.75 7.64
N GLY A 35 -4.09 29.73 7.10
CA GLY A 35 -5.00 28.88 7.82
C GLY A 35 -5.04 27.51 7.17
N TYR A 36 -5.38 26.51 7.97
CA TYR A 36 -5.52 25.15 7.45
C TYR A 36 -6.75 25.07 6.54
N ALA A 37 -6.63 24.28 5.47
CA ALA A 37 -7.77 24.00 4.60
C ALA A 37 -8.95 23.48 5.43
N ASP A 38 -10.15 23.96 5.10
CA ASP A 38 -11.37 23.60 5.80
C ASP A 38 -11.50 22.07 5.90
N ARG A 39 -11.77 21.57 7.11
CA ARG A 39 -11.68 20.15 7.45
C ARG A 39 -12.94 19.43 6.94
N ARG A 40 -13.11 19.38 5.60
CA ARG A 40 -14.31 18.84 4.93
C ARG A 40 -14.50 17.34 5.09
N GLN A 41 -13.44 16.63 5.51
CA GLN A 41 -13.47 15.19 5.75
C GLN A 41 -12.84 14.90 7.10
N ALA A 42 -13.65 14.41 8.03
CA ALA A 42 -13.18 13.85 9.29
C ALA A 42 -12.94 12.35 9.08
N ALA A 43 -11.69 11.92 9.03
CA ALA A 43 -11.37 10.51 9.15
C ALA A 43 -11.42 10.16 10.65
N LEU A 44 -12.31 9.23 11.00
CA LEU A 44 -12.44 8.72 12.37
C LEU A 44 -12.03 7.26 12.35
N LEU A 45 -11.15 6.87 13.27
CA LEU A 45 -10.85 5.47 13.55
C LEU A 45 -11.26 5.20 14.99
N ASP A 46 -12.19 4.26 15.19
CA ASP A 46 -12.78 3.94 16.50
C ASP A 46 -13.27 5.18 17.28
N GLY A 47 -13.89 6.14 16.58
CA GLY A 47 -14.41 7.37 17.17
C GLY A 47 -13.36 8.44 17.52
N LYS A 48 -12.06 8.21 17.22
CA LYS A 48 -10.99 9.19 17.41
C LYS A 48 -10.64 9.87 16.10
N PRO A 49 -10.42 11.20 16.08
CA PRO A 49 -10.00 11.90 14.87
C PRO A 49 -8.60 11.44 14.46
N VAL A 50 -8.49 10.94 13.23
CA VAL A 50 -7.23 10.48 12.64
C VAL A 50 -6.98 11.19 11.31
N ILE A 51 -5.74 11.12 10.84
CA ILE A 51 -5.37 11.54 9.49
C ILE A 51 -5.30 10.26 8.65
N GLY A 52 -6.18 10.14 7.66
CA GLY A 52 -6.16 9.04 6.70
C GLY A 52 -5.09 9.29 5.63
N LEU A 53 -4.21 8.33 5.42
CA LEU A 53 -3.23 8.33 4.34
C LEU A 53 -3.50 7.10 3.46
N SER A 54 -3.81 7.33 2.19
CA SER A 54 -3.97 6.27 1.19
C SER A 54 -2.73 6.22 0.32
N ILE A 55 -2.07 5.06 0.30
CA ILE A 55 -0.86 4.83 -0.48
C ILE A 55 -1.24 3.93 -1.65
N TYR A 56 -0.93 4.39 -2.86
CA TYR A 56 -1.19 3.65 -4.09
C TYR A 56 0.14 3.18 -4.67
N ARG A 57 0.14 1.96 -5.21
CA ARG A 57 1.28 1.41 -5.94
C ARG A 57 1.38 2.06 -7.33
N THR A 58 2.60 2.40 -7.73
CA THR A 58 2.93 2.79 -9.10
C THR A 58 3.20 1.53 -9.95
N GLU A 59 2.87 1.57 -11.24
CA GLU A 59 3.14 0.47 -12.17
C GLU A 59 4.63 0.10 -12.22
N GLY A 60 4.91 -1.20 -12.37
CA GLY A 60 6.29 -1.73 -12.46
C GLY A 60 6.97 -2.04 -11.12
N PHE A 61 6.33 -1.75 -9.99
CA PHE A 61 6.85 -2.07 -8.65
C PHE A 61 6.10 -3.23 -8.00
N ASP A 62 6.80 -3.96 -7.13
CA ASP A 62 6.24 -5.05 -6.34
C ASP A 62 5.45 -4.48 -5.15
N GLU A 63 4.22 -4.95 -4.99
CA GLU A 63 3.30 -4.51 -3.94
C GLU A 63 3.80 -4.89 -2.55
N THR A 64 4.47 -6.05 -2.43
CA THR A 64 5.05 -6.51 -1.16
C THR A 64 6.22 -5.63 -0.72
N GLN A 65 7.07 -5.24 -1.66
CA GLN A 65 8.23 -4.40 -1.40
C GLN A 65 7.81 -2.99 -0.98
N ILE A 66 6.78 -2.42 -1.62
CA ILE A 66 6.22 -1.11 -1.24
C ILE A 66 5.62 -1.17 0.16
N ALA A 67 4.83 -2.21 0.47
CA ALA A 67 4.23 -2.36 1.79
C ALA A 67 5.29 -2.44 2.90
N ASN A 68 6.36 -3.21 2.68
CA ASN A 68 7.48 -3.31 3.62
C ASN A 68 8.23 -1.99 3.78
N GLY A 69 8.50 -1.27 2.68
CA GLY A 69 9.17 0.04 2.71
C GLY A 69 8.35 1.10 3.46
N VAL A 70 7.03 1.11 3.24
CA VAL A 70 6.12 1.98 3.99
C VAL A 70 6.14 1.62 5.48
N ALA A 71 6.02 0.34 5.84
CA ALA A 71 6.05 -0.09 7.23
C ALA A 71 7.34 0.34 7.95
N GLN A 72 8.49 0.21 7.29
CA GLN A 72 9.78 0.67 7.83
C GLN A 72 9.86 2.18 7.99
N ALA A 73 9.36 2.95 7.02
CA ALA A 73 9.30 4.40 7.11
C ALA A 73 8.38 4.86 8.24
N LEU A 74 7.23 4.20 8.42
CA LEU A 74 6.32 4.46 9.53
C LEU A 74 6.95 4.12 10.88
N GLN A 75 7.70 3.03 11.00
CA GLN A 75 8.46 2.71 12.21
C GLN A 75 9.51 3.78 12.55
N HIS A 76 10.27 4.28 11.56
CA HIS A 76 11.24 5.36 11.78
C HIS A 76 10.56 6.67 12.23
N LEU A 77 9.39 6.98 11.66
CA LEU A 77 8.61 8.15 12.06
C LEU A 77 8.05 8.01 13.48
N GLN A 78 7.63 6.82 13.89
CA GLN A 78 7.18 6.54 15.26
C GLN A 78 8.33 6.70 16.28
N GLN A 79 9.56 6.33 15.91
CA GLN A 79 10.72 6.48 16.80
C GLN A 79 11.13 7.94 17.00
N THR A 80 10.97 8.77 15.95
CA THR A 80 11.35 10.19 15.99
C THR A 80 10.25 11.09 16.59
N GLY A 81 8.99 10.66 16.52
CA GLY A 81 7.83 11.43 16.97
C GLY A 81 7.12 10.80 18.18
N THR A 82 7.43 11.29 19.38
CA THR A 82 7.01 10.73 20.69
C THR A 82 5.48 10.61 20.93
N GLN A 83 4.61 11.06 20.02
CA GLN A 83 3.15 11.09 20.22
C GLN A 83 2.31 10.61 19.01
N LEU A 84 2.92 10.02 17.98
CA LEU A 84 2.21 9.57 16.78
C LEU A 84 1.93 8.05 16.83
N ARG A 85 0.68 7.67 17.11
CA ARG A 85 0.23 6.26 17.00
C ARG A 85 -0.32 6.01 15.60
N ILE A 86 0.52 5.44 14.73
CA ILE A 86 0.14 5.10 13.35
C ILE A 86 -0.39 3.67 13.34
N THR A 87 -1.65 3.49 12.98
CA THR A 87 -2.30 2.18 12.90
C THR A 87 -2.58 1.88 11.43
N PRO A 88 -2.01 0.82 10.84
CA PRO A 88 -2.39 0.38 9.50
C PRO A 88 -3.82 -0.15 9.54
N VAL A 89 -4.72 0.49 8.79
CA VAL A 89 -6.17 0.15 8.82
C VAL A 89 -6.50 -0.99 7.86
N SER A 90 -5.90 -1.01 6.68
CA SER A 90 -6.08 -2.09 5.69
C SER A 90 -4.91 -2.14 4.74
N SER A 91 -4.33 -3.32 4.55
CA SER A 91 -3.33 -3.59 3.51
C SER A 91 -3.81 -4.76 2.66
N THR A 92 -4.03 -4.52 1.36
CA THR A 92 -4.34 -5.59 0.40
C THR A 92 -3.24 -6.64 0.34
N VAL A 93 -1.99 -6.23 0.59
CA VAL A 93 -0.80 -7.08 0.56
C VAL A 93 -0.82 -8.15 1.65
N ALA A 94 -1.24 -7.78 2.87
CA ALA A 94 -1.31 -8.72 3.98
C ALA A 94 -2.31 -9.85 3.69
N TYR A 95 -3.46 -9.51 3.13
CA TYR A 95 -4.47 -10.48 2.72
C TYR A 95 -3.94 -11.41 1.61
N THR A 96 -3.26 -10.87 0.59
CA THR A 96 -2.68 -11.69 -0.48
C THR A 96 -1.61 -12.64 0.04
N LEU A 97 -0.74 -12.19 0.96
CA LEU A 97 0.28 -13.03 1.58
C LEU A 97 -0.33 -14.16 2.40
N GLU A 98 -1.34 -13.86 3.22
CA GLU A 98 -2.04 -14.87 4.04
C GLU A 98 -2.70 -15.93 3.16
N GLN A 99 -3.32 -15.51 2.05
CA GLN A 99 -3.91 -16.44 1.08
C GLN A 99 -2.85 -17.26 0.32
N PHE A 100 -1.68 -16.69 0.04
CA PHE A 100 -0.55 -17.41 -0.54
C PHE A 100 -0.01 -18.46 0.43
N GLU A 101 0.19 -18.11 1.69
CA GLU A 101 0.62 -19.05 2.74
C GLU A 101 -0.39 -20.18 2.94
N GLY A 102 -1.69 -19.85 2.99
CA GLY A 102 -2.77 -20.83 3.08
C GLY A 102 -2.78 -21.79 1.88
N SER A 103 -2.62 -21.25 0.67
CA SER A 103 -2.54 -22.06 -0.56
C SER A 103 -1.32 -22.99 -0.56
N MET A 104 -0.18 -22.52 -0.04
CA MET A 104 1.02 -23.37 0.09
C MET A 104 0.83 -24.49 1.12
N SER A 105 0.17 -24.23 2.26
CA SER A 105 -0.14 -25.30 3.22
C SER A 105 -0.99 -26.39 2.56
N MET A 106 -2.04 -26.00 1.85
CA MET A 106 -2.91 -26.94 1.13
C MET A 106 -2.13 -27.74 0.07
N LEU A 107 -1.19 -27.09 -0.63
CA LEU A 107 -0.33 -27.75 -1.61
C LEU A 107 0.54 -28.83 -0.95
N TYR A 108 1.14 -28.55 0.21
CA TYR A 108 1.95 -29.52 0.94
C TYR A 108 1.11 -30.67 1.50
N GLU A 109 -0.04 -30.39 2.08
CA GLU A 109 -0.97 -31.40 2.58
C GLU A 109 -1.46 -32.31 1.45
N GLY A 110 -1.84 -31.72 0.31
CA GLY A 110 -2.24 -32.45 -0.89
C GLY A 110 -1.13 -33.31 -1.48
N ALA A 111 0.10 -32.78 -1.54
CA ALA A 111 1.27 -33.52 -2.03
C ALA A 111 1.58 -34.71 -1.11
N LEU A 112 1.55 -34.53 0.21
CA LEU A 112 1.75 -35.61 1.18
C LEU A 112 0.70 -36.71 1.03
N LEU A 113 -0.57 -36.33 0.93
CA LEU A 113 -1.67 -37.27 0.71
C LEU A 113 -1.50 -38.04 -0.62
N ALA A 114 -1.09 -37.37 -1.69
CA ALA A 114 -0.82 -38.02 -2.98
C ALA A 114 0.28 -39.08 -2.87
N VAL A 115 1.39 -38.77 -2.17
CA VAL A 115 2.47 -39.74 -1.93
C VAL A 115 1.97 -40.93 -1.10
N LEU A 116 1.16 -40.70 -0.07
CA LEU A 116 0.59 -41.77 0.75
C LEU A 116 -0.33 -42.70 -0.05
N VAL A 117 -1.17 -42.15 -0.93
CA VAL A 117 -2.06 -42.95 -1.79
C VAL A 117 -1.25 -43.79 -2.78
N VAL A 118 -0.24 -43.20 -3.42
CA VAL A 118 0.67 -43.91 -4.34
C VAL A 118 1.41 -45.04 -3.61
N TRP A 119 1.89 -44.77 -2.39
CA TRP A 119 2.55 -45.78 -1.56
C TRP A 119 1.62 -46.93 -1.20
N LEU A 120 0.35 -46.65 -0.86
CA LEU A 120 -0.63 -47.67 -0.52
C LEU A 120 -0.90 -48.62 -1.70
N PHE A 121 -0.93 -48.10 -2.93
CA PHE A 121 -1.14 -48.89 -4.14
C PHE A 121 0.07 -49.74 -4.53
N LEU A 122 1.28 -49.17 -4.46
CA LEU A 122 2.51 -49.86 -4.89
C LEU A 122 3.09 -50.78 -3.81
N ARG A 123 2.88 -50.45 -2.53
CA ARG A 123 3.50 -51.10 -1.36
C ARG A 123 5.03 -51.25 -1.45
N ASP A 124 5.67 -50.44 -2.30
CA ASP A 124 7.09 -50.41 -2.57
C ASP A 124 7.60 -48.97 -2.43
N TRP A 125 8.54 -48.76 -1.50
CA TRP A 125 9.07 -47.45 -1.16
C TRP A 125 9.94 -46.84 -2.28
N ARG A 126 10.59 -47.68 -3.10
CA ARG A 126 11.44 -47.24 -4.21
C ARG A 126 10.58 -46.73 -5.36
N ALA A 127 9.53 -47.48 -5.71
CA ALA A 127 8.58 -47.07 -6.76
C ALA A 127 7.83 -45.77 -6.37
N THR A 128 7.49 -45.64 -5.09
CA THR A 128 6.81 -44.44 -4.55
C THR A 128 7.68 -43.19 -4.67
N LEU A 129 8.98 -43.26 -4.33
CA LEU A 129 9.88 -42.11 -4.44
C LEU A 129 10.05 -41.64 -5.88
N ILE A 130 10.11 -42.58 -6.83
CA ILE A 130 10.18 -42.25 -8.26
C ILE A 130 8.92 -41.49 -8.68
N ALA A 131 7.73 -42.00 -8.34
CA ALA A 131 6.46 -41.35 -8.66
C ALA A 131 6.29 -39.98 -7.95
N ALA A 132 6.69 -39.88 -6.68
CA ALA A 132 6.63 -38.63 -5.91
C ALA A 132 7.52 -37.54 -6.52
N SER A 133 8.71 -37.91 -7.00
CA SER A 133 9.62 -36.97 -7.68
C SER A 133 9.13 -36.55 -9.07
N ALA A 134 8.28 -37.36 -9.71
CA ALA A 134 7.68 -37.05 -11.00
C ALA A 134 6.50 -36.07 -10.89
N LEU A 135 5.82 -35.97 -9.75
CA LEU A 135 4.69 -35.04 -9.54
C LEU A 135 5.03 -33.55 -9.70
N PRO A 136 6.14 -33.01 -9.15
CA PRO A 136 6.50 -31.61 -9.32
C PRO A 136 7.19 -31.31 -10.66
N LEU A 137 7.68 -32.32 -11.37
CA LEU A 137 8.46 -32.15 -12.61
C LEU A 137 7.74 -31.34 -13.71
N PRO A 138 6.42 -31.52 -13.96
CA PRO A 138 5.69 -30.77 -14.99
C PRO A 138 5.48 -29.29 -14.67
N ILE A 139 5.65 -28.90 -13.40
CA ILE A 139 5.46 -27.51 -12.96
C ILE A 139 6.56 -26.60 -13.55
N LEU A 140 7.79 -27.11 -13.63
CA LEU A 140 8.94 -26.38 -14.18
C LEU A 140 8.74 -25.93 -15.65
N PRO A 141 8.38 -26.81 -16.61
CA PRO A 141 8.11 -26.39 -17.98
C PRO A 141 6.85 -25.54 -18.10
N ALA A 142 5.83 -25.76 -17.25
CA ALA A 142 4.63 -24.93 -17.25
C ALA A 142 4.94 -23.46 -16.90
N PHE A 143 5.77 -23.23 -15.87
CA PHE A 143 6.23 -21.88 -15.54
C PHE A 143 7.20 -21.30 -16.57
N ALA A 144 8.06 -22.13 -17.18
CA ALA A 144 8.99 -21.68 -18.21
C ALA A 144 8.30 -21.11 -19.46
N VAL A 145 7.09 -21.57 -19.79
CA VAL A 145 6.30 -21.06 -20.93
C VAL A 145 5.47 -19.83 -20.55
N MET A 146 5.18 -19.63 -19.27
CA MET A 146 4.34 -18.52 -18.79
C MET A 146 5.08 -17.18 -18.70
N TRP A 147 6.42 -17.20 -18.75
CA TRP A 147 7.29 -16.03 -18.68
C TRP A 147 7.62 -15.51 -20.08
#